data_AF-A0A1B0CT76-F1
#
_entry.id   AF-A0A1B0CT76-F1
#
_cell.length_a   1.000
_cell.length_b   1.000
_cell.length_c   1.000
_cell.angle_alpha   90.00
_cell.angle_beta   90.00
_cell.angle_gamma   90.00
#
_symmetry.space_group_name_H-M   'P 1'
#
loop_
_entity.id
_entity.type
_entity.pdbx_description
1 polymer ?
#
loop_
_entity_poly.entity_id
_entity_poly.type
_entity_poly.pdbx_seq_one_letter_code
_entity_poly.pdbx_strand_id
1 'polypeptide(L)'
;MRRVGGGSSISNLEAALRQFPPTKPSRCSEVSGVWAPCTCFLEMCIGWYPCGLKYCKGKPDSQDGAMASGTTSYRCGIKTCRKCHQYSYYVRQKQQCLWDE
;
A
#
# COMPACT_ATOMS: atom_id res chain seq x y z
N MET A 1 11.13 -21.82 -48.77
CA MET A 1 9.97 -21.26 -48.04
C MET A 1 9.97 -21.77 -46.62
N ARG A 2 10.10 -20.88 -45.63
CA ARG A 2 9.42 -20.86 -44.31
C ARG A 2 10.10 -19.78 -43.46
N ARG A 3 9.56 -18.56 -43.52
CA ARG A 3 9.81 -17.53 -42.51
C ARG A 3 8.93 -17.88 -41.31
N VAL A 4 9.51 -18.06 -40.14
CA VAL A 4 8.76 -18.06 -38.87
C VAL A 4 8.83 -16.63 -38.34
N GLY A 5 7.71 -15.92 -38.43
CA GLY A 5 7.56 -14.56 -37.95
C GLY A 5 7.46 -14.52 -36.42
N GLY A 6 8.15 -13.56 -35.81
CA GLY A 6 7.99 -13.22 -34.40
C GLY A 6 6.63 -12.58 -34.16
N GLY A 7 5.84 -13.13 -33.25
CA GLY A 7 4.51 -12.61 -32.91
C GLY A 7 3.79 -13.34 -31.79
N SER A 8 4.50 -13.78 -30.73
CA SER A 8 3.92 -14.66 -29.70
C SER A 8 3.97 -14.14 -28.26
N SER A 9 4.46 -12.93 -28.00
CA SER A 9 4.61 -12.44 -26.62
C SER A 9 3.39 -11.70 -26.08
N ILE A 10 2.71 -10.88 -26.89
CA ILE A 10 1.65 -9.98 -26.41
C ILE A 10 0.34 -10.73 -26.15
N SER A 11 -0.06 -11.67 -27.00
CA SER A 11 -1.34 -12.39 -26.89
C SER A 11 -1.44 -13.24 -25.62
N ASN A 12 -0.32 -13.82 -25.17
CA ASN A 12 -0.25 -14.58 -23.92
C ASN A 12 -0.38 -13.67 -22.68
N LEU A 13 0.17 -12.45 -22.76
CA LEU A 13 0.05 -11.46 -21.69
C LEU A 13 -1.38 -10.91 -21.61
N GLU A 14 -2.03 -10.65 -22.74
CA GLU A 14 -3.43 -10.22 -22.80
C GLU A 14 -4.38 -11.26 -22.22
N ALA A 15 -4.14 -12.56 -22.45
CA ALA A 15 -4.94 -13.64 -21.88
C ALA A 15 -4.83 -13.75 -20.35
N ALA A 16 -3.72 -13.27 -19.76
CA ALA A 16 -3.52 -13.23 -18.31
C ALA A 16 -4.20 -12.00 -17.67
N LEU A 17 -4.44 -10.94 -18.44
CA LEU A 17 -5.18 -9.77 -18.00
C LEU A 17 -6.68 -10.07 -18.04
N ARG A 18 -7.35 -9.96 -16.90
CA ARG A 18 -8.81 -10.07 -16.84
C ARG A 18 -9.42 -8.68 -16.87
N GLN A 19 -10.34 -8.45 -17.81
CA GLN A 19 -11.12 -7.20 -17.84
C GLN A 19 -11.80 -7.00 -16.48
N PHE A 20 -11.57 -5.82 -15.89
CA PHE A 20 -12.38 -5.36 -14.78
C PHE A 20 -13.82 -5.18 -15.29
N PRO A 21 -14.86 -5.61 -14.55
CA PRO A 21 -16.24 -5.44 -14.99
C PRO A 21 -16.53 -3.96 -15.27
N PRO A 22 -17.25 -3.64 -16.36
CA PRO A 22 -17.50 -2.26 -16.78
C PRO A 22 -18.35 -1.48 -15.76
N THR A 23 -19.14 -2.18 -14.95
CA THR A 23 -19.93 -1.62 -13.87
C THR A 23 -19.18 -1.82 -12.54
N LYS A 24 -19.04 -0.75 -11.76
CA LYS A 24 -18.50 -0.84 -10.39
C LYS A 24 -19.48 -1.69 -9.57
N PRO A 25 -19.10 -2.92 -9.17
CA PRO A 25 -20.00 -3.77 -8.43
C PRO A 25 -20.14 -3.25 -7.00
N SER A 26 -21.32 -3.47 -6.39
CA SER A 26 -21.65 -3.05 -5.02
C SER A 26 -20.72 -3.68 -3.98
N ARG A 27 -20.73 -3.15 -2.76
CA ARG A 27 -19.87 -3.65 -1.68
C ARG A 27 -20.25 -5.08 -1.31
N CYS A 28 -19.28 -5.90 -0.94
CA CYS A 28 -19.58 -7.29 -0.57
C CYS A 28 -20.49 -7.39 0.68
N SER A 29 -20.44 -6.42 1.59
CA SER A 29 -21.36 -6.30 2.72
C SER A 29 -22.83 -6.08 2.31
N GLU A 30 -23.08 -5.42 1.19
CA GLU A 30 -24.42 -5.09 0.67
C GLU A 30 -25.02 -6.21 -0.20
N VAL A 31 -24.21 -7.19 -0.60
CA VAL A 31 -24.64 -8.29 -1.48
C VAL A 31 -25.09 -9.50 -0.67
N SER A 32 -26.31 -9.98 -0.91
CA SER A 32 -26.85 -11.17 -0.22
C SER A 32 -26.39 -12.49 -0.86
N GLY A 33 -26.05 -12.50 -2.15
CA GLY A 33 -25.62 -13.70 -2.86
C GLY A 33 -24.16 -14.08 -2.58
N VAL A 34 -23.93 -15.25 -1.97
CA VAL A 34 -22.58 -15.79 -1.68
C VAL A 34 -21.70 -15.94 -2.94
N TRP A 35 -22.34 -16.24 -4.06
CA TRP A 35 -21.69 -16.48 -5.36
C TRP A 35 -21.70 -15.26 -6.28
N ALA A 36 -22.23 -14.12 -5.81
CA ALA A 36 -22.33 -12.91 -6.62
C ALA A 36 -21.01 -12.12 -6.60
N PRO A 37 -20.67 -11.41 -7.70
CA PRO A 37 -19.51 -10.54 -7.77
C PRO A 37 -19.71 -9.25 -6.99
N CYS A 38 -18.66 -8.76 -6.33
CA CYS A 38 -18.72 -7.56 -5.47
C CYS A 38 -17.35 -6.90 -5.30
N THR A 39 -17.31 -5.70 -4.71
CA THR A 39 -16.07 -5.01 -4.33
C THR A 39 -15.83 -5.17 -2.83
N CYS A 40 -14.67 -5.72 -2.47
CA CYS A 40 -14.20 -5.84 -1.09
C CYS A 40 -13.46 -4.59 -0.64
N PHE A 41 -13.58 -4.28 0.64
CA PHE A 41 -12.77 -3.26 1.30
C PHE A 41 -11.90 -3.88 2.39
N LEU A 42 -10.62 -3.51 2.40
CA LEU A 42 -9.68 -3.90 3.44
C LEU A 42 -8.99 -2.65 3.99
N GLU A 43 -9.23 -2.38 5.28
CA GLU A 43 -8.43 -1.40 6.01
C GLU A 43 -7.22 -2.09 6.64
N MET A 44 -6.02 -1.64 6.28
CA MET A 44 -4.77 -2.11 6.87
C MET A 44 -4.01 -0.96 7.51
N CYS A 45 -3.76 -1.08 8.81
CA CYS A 45 -3.03 -0.09 9.60
C CYS A 45 -1.68 -0.63 10.07
N ILE A 46 -0.61 0.08 9.75
CA ILE A 46 0.75 -0.19 10.23
C ILE A 46 1.06 0.79 11.37
N GLY A 47 1.13 0.30 12.60
CA GLY A 47 1.34 1.13 13.80
C GLY A 47 2.73 1.76 13.93
N TRP A 48 3.73 1.20 13.25
CA TRP A 48 5.14 1.58 13.37
C TRP A 48 5.69 2.20 12.08
N TYR A 49 4.83 2.81 11.27
CA TYR A 49 5.23 3.37 9.98
C TYR A 49 6.18 4.57 10.16
N PRO A 50 7.38 4.58 9.53
CA PRO A 50 8.29 5.72 9.57
C PRO A 50 7.64 6.96 8.96
N CYS A 51 7.30 7.95 9.79
CA CYS A 51 6.62 9.17 9.36
C CYS A 51 7.52 10.42 9.44
N GLY A 52 8.70 10.30 10.06
CA GLY A 52 9.66 11.40 10.12
C GLY A 52 10.91 11.07 10.92
N LEU A 53 11.76 12.06 11.11
CA LEU A 53 12.95 11.95 11.96
C LEU A 53 12.67 12.53 13.35
N LYS A 54 13.27 11.92 14.37
CA LYS A 54 13.30 12.44 15.74
C LYS A 54 14.57 13.27 15.91
N TYR A 55 14.39 14.49 16.43
CA TYR A 55 15.48 15.39 16.77
C TYR A 55 15.61 15.50 18.29
N CYS A 56 16.83 15.33 18.78
CA CYS A 56 17.17 15.49 20.18
C CYS A 56 18.00 16.77 20.36
N LYS A 57 17.95 17.39 21.54
CA LYS A 57 18.79 18.55 21.84
C LYS A 57 20.19 18.09 22.25
N GLY A 58 21.22 18.72 21.70
CA GLY A 58 22.60 18.53 22.17
C GLY A 58 22.72 18.95 23.64
N LYS A 59 23.50 18.20 24.43
CA LYS A 59 23.86 18.58 25.80
C LYS A 59 25.06 19.55 25.73
N PRO A 60 25.10 20.64 26.50
CA PRO A 60 26.13 21.68 26.35
C PRO A 60 27.55 21.33 26.82
N ASP A 61 27.88 20.06 27.11
CA ASP A 61 29.17 19.72 27.72
C ASP A 61 29.84 18.52 27.05
N SER A 62 30.65 18.78 26.02
CA SER A 62 31.85 17.98 25.71
C SER A 62 32.81 18.81 24.86
N GLN A 63 34.01 18.99 25.41
CA GLN A 63 35.07 19.97 25.13
C GLN A 63 35.69 20.02 23.73
N ASP A 64 35.12 19.43 22.69
CA ASP A 64 35.74 19.43 21.36
C ASP A 64 34.76 19.82 20.25
N GLY A 65 34.93 21.04 19.76
CA GLY A 65 34.60 21.37 18.37
C GLY A 65 33.36 22.23 18.14
N ALA A 66 33.61 23.54 18.15
CA ALA A 66 32.95 24.54 17.31
C ALA A 66 31.49 24.96 17.65
N MET A 67 31.41 25.99 18.50
CA MET A 67 30.78 27.28 18.18
C MET A 67 29.44 27.21 17.42
N ALA A 68 28.33 27.08 18.16
CA ALA A 68 27.06 27.66 17.74
C ALA A 68 26.21 27.97 18.98
N SER A 69 26.29 29.22 19.41
CA SER A 69 25.27 29.83 20.28
C SER A 69 23.90 29.65 19.63
N GLY A 70 23.05 28.79 20.21
CA GLY A 70 21.68 28.55 19.78
C GLY A 70 21.36 27.07 19.52
N THR A 71 20.69 26.42 20.48
CA THR A 71 19.75 25.29 20.25
C THR A 71 20.09 24.34 19.09
N THR A 72 21.26 23.71 19.07
CA THR A 72 21.61 22.75 18.03
C THR A 72 20.90 21.41 18.28
N SER A 73 19.82 21.17 17.54
CA SER A 73 19.12 19.88 17.54
C SER A 73 19.79 18.91 16.58
N TYR A 74 20.11 17.69 17.02
CA TYR A 74 20.72 16.64 16.19
C TYR A 74 19.74 15.50 15.91
N ARG A 75 19.99 14.74 14.83
CA ARG A 75 19.17 13.58 14.44
C ARG A 75 19.49 12.42 15.37
N CYS A 76 18.51 11.91 16.11
CA CYS A 76 18.71 10.85 17.10
C CYS A 76 17.84 9.61 16.89
N GLY A 77 16.93 9.62 15.90
CA GLY A 77 16.13 8.44 15.60
C GLY A 77 15.04 8.69 14.57
N ILE A 78 14.15 7.71 14.45
CA ILE A 78 13.00 7.73 13.54
C ILE A 78 11.73 7.92 14.37
N LYS A 79 10.86 8.84 13.94
CA LYS A 79 9.50 8.97 14.45
C LYS A 79 8.61 7.97 13.73
N THR A 80 7.96 7.09 14.49
CA THR A 80 6.97 6.16 13.97
C THR A 80 5.56 6.68 14.24
N CYS A 81 4.65 6.46 13.31
CA CYS A 81 3.24 6.80 13.41
C CYS A 81 2.38 5.60 12.99
N ARG A 82 1.10 5.60 13.37
CA ARG A 82 0.11 4.71 12.75
C ARG A 82 -0.26 5.27 11.37
N LYS A 83 -0.15 4.45 10.33
CA LYS A 83 -0.61 4.76 8.98
C LYS A 83 -1.61 3.70 8.52
N CYS A 84 -2.79 4.13 8.11
CA CYS A 84 -3.84 3.25 7.60
C CYS A 84 -4.01 3.45 6.10
N HIS A 85 -4.23 2.35 5.38
CA HIS A 85 -4.53 2.32 3.97
C HIS A 85 -5.84 1.57 3.76
N GLN A 86 -6.71 2.11 2.91
CA GLN A 86 -7.94 1.46 2.50
C GLN A 86 -7.75 0.93 1.08
N TYR A 87 -7.79 -0.39 0.95
CA TYR A 87 -7.70 -1.08 -0.32
C TYR A 87 -9.08 -1.50 -0.78
N SER A 88 -9.39 -1.27 -2.05
CA SER A 88 -10.59 -1.81 -2.70
C SER A 88 -10.16 -2.78 -3.80
N TYR A 89 -10.74 -3.96 -3.79
CA TYR A 89 -10.44 -4.99 -4.79
C TYR A 89 -11.70 -5.74 -5.19
N TYR A 90 -11.76 -6.10 -6.46
CA TYR A 90 -12.87 -6.85 -7.01
C TYR A 90 -12.74 -8.34 -6.70
N VAL A 91 -13.85 -8.96 -6.29
CA VAL A 91 -13.97 -10.42 -6.17
C VAL A 91 -15.13 -10.92 -7.00
N ARG A 92 -14.98 -12.14 -7.54
CA ARG A 92 -16.02 -12.76 -8.36
C ARG A 92 -17.15 -13.37 -7.53
N GLN A 93 -16.84 -13.73 -6.29
CA GLN A 93 -17.75 -14.39 -5.37
C GLN A 93 -17.54 -13.78 -3.98
N LYS A 94 -18.63 -13.40 -3.31
CA LYS A 94 -18.59 -12.81 -1.97
C LYS A 94 -17.77 -13.63 -0.96
N GLN A 95 -17.81 -14.96 -1.02
CA GLN A 95 -17.00 -15.82 -0.14
C GLN A 95 -15.47 -15.64 -0.26
N GLN A 96 -14.98 -15.04 -1.35
CA GLN A 96 -13.56 -14.70 -1.52
C GLN A 96 -13.17 -13.40 -0.80
N CYS A 97 -14.16 -12.69 -0.25
CA CYS A 97 -14.01 -11.49 0.54
C CYS A 97 -13.83 -11.86 2.02
N LEU A 98 -12.58 -12.06 2.44
CA LEU A 98 -12.28 -12.58 3.79
C LEU A 98 -12.36 -11.53 4.90
N TRP A 99 -12.37 -10.23 4.56
CA TRP A 99 -12.17 -9.14 5.51
C TRP A 99 -13.23 -8.03 5.48
N ASP A 100 -14.23 -8.15 4.61
CA ASP A 100 -15.36 -7.20 4.50
C ASP A 100 -16.55 -7.83 5.24
N GLU A 101 -16.46 -7.88 6.59
CA GLU A 101 -17.60 -8.21 7.47
C GLU A 101 -18.62 -7.06 7.52
#